data_AF-A0A1W9R2P2-F1
#
_entry.id   AF-A0A1W9R2P2-F1
#
_cell.length_a   1.000
_cell.length_b   1.000
_cell.length_c   1.000
_cell.angle_alpha   90.00
_cell.angle_beta   90.00
_cell.angle_gamma   90.00
#
_symmetry.space_group_name_H-M   'P 1'
#
loop_
_entity.id
_entity.type
_entity.pdbx_description
1 polymer ?
#
loop_
_entity_poly.entity_id
_entity_poly.type
_entity_poly.pdbx_seq_one_letter_code
_entity_poly.pdbx_strand_id
1 'polypeptide(L)'
;MKKLVLSILLSQLIVIGSYAQPGINDEECVNCKNNEMNNGSSALGTDNTATGQLSFTSGKLNSSTGDYSTTLGYGNTASGNYSLAGGEESVASQKWAFAFGQRAEADGFRSFAQGMDVKAAGSNSVVIGRWARTLTGSAMVIGYGSGPEYGNQLKNSIHNSLMIGFGSDTATFFVGPSDQTGFGKVGIGTSDPTTRLEVNGTFKVTDWSYFKTINLGGYDINEVDEIKGINGIRFEGVPSYPSQMVLDANGQLGIGTTTPNHKLDVTGNINFTGDLLHNGQPFETSKWTESGSDIYYNDGNVGIGTNVPQTSIDLRKDIISNGNVGIKISNPAEFSWFIGMSHEHSSRNNLIIGSFNTTIIGGTPAITIKHYGGGVGIGTSDIGNYKLAVAGKIRATEVMVEHEDKWYDYVFDDDYNLSSVKDLENYINKNKHLPDVPSATEVKENGINLGQMNGILLKKIEELTLYMIEQQKEIEELKKMVNR
;
A
#
# COMPACT_ATOMS: atom_id res chain seq x y z
N MET A 1 -105.37 34.94 5.43
CA MET A 1 -104.03 34.31 5.44
C MET A 1 -103.61 33.72 4.07
N LYS A 2 -103.77 34.46 2.96
CA LYS A 2 -103.13 34.10 1.67
C LYS A 2 -102.51 35.31 0.93
N LYS A 3 -102.50 36.50 1.54
CA LYS A 3 -101.83 37.71 1.03
C LYS A 3 -100.66 38.20 1.91
N LEU A 4 -100.33 37.49 2.99
CA LEU A 4 -99.27 37.89 3.94
C LEU A 4 -97.98 37.05 3.80
N VAL A 5 -97.99 36.00 2.99
CA VAL A 5 -96.80 35.17 2.70
C VAL A 5 -96.07 35.64 1.42
N LEU A 6 -96.74 36.45 0.58
CA LEU A 6 -96.13 37.00 -0.64
C LEU A 6 -95.35 38.31 -0.40
N SER A 7 -95.55 39.00 0.73
CA SER A 7 -94.82 40.24 1.05
C SER A 7 -93.56 40.02 1.89
N ILE A 8 -93.33 38.81 2.42
CA ILE A 8 -92.14 38.48 3.24
C ILE A 8 -91.06 37.74 2.39
N LEU A 9 -91.41 37.29 1.19
CA LEU A 9 -90.43 36.81 0.19
C LEU A 9 -89.94 37.93 -0.76
N LEU A 10 -90.43 39.17 -0.59
CA LEU A 10 -90.02 40.32 -1.40
C LEU A 10 -88.98 41.23 -0.72
N SER A 11 -88.48 40.89 0.47
CA SER A 11 -87.53 41.72 1.23
C SER A 11 -86.07 41.27 1.16
N GLN A 12 -85.67 40.49 0.15
CA GLN A 12 -84.25 40.23 -0.17
C GLN A 12 -83.94 40.33 -1.67
N LEU A 13 -84.81 40.95 -2.46
CA LEU A 13 -84.54 41.17 -3.88
C LEU A 13 -83.88 42.54 -4.09
N ILE A 14 -82.65 42.48 -4.60
CA ILE A 14 -81.78 43.59 -4.97
C ILE A 14 -82.56 44.64 -5.77
N VAL A 15 -82.44 45.91 -5.35
CA VAL A 15 -82.95 47.07 -6.10
C VAL A 15 -82.12 47.21 -7.38
N ILE A 16 -82.71 46.86 -8.53
CA ILE A 16 -82.13 47.06 -9.87
C ILE A 16 -82.53 48.46 -10.35
N GLY A 17 -81.58 49.40 -10.30
CA GLY A 17 -81.73 50.74 -10.89
C GLY A 17 -81.28 50.74 -12.34
N SER A 18 -82.20 51.07 -13.26
CA SER A 18 -82.02 51.10 -14.71
C SER A 18 -81.46 52.44 -15.21
N TYR A 19 -80.31 52.40 -15.89
CA TYR A 19 -79.90 53.36 -16.93
C TYR A 19 -79.15 52.58 -18.01
N ALA A 20 -79.88 52.00 -18.97
CA ALA A 20 -79.31 51.41 -20.18
C ALA A 20 -79.26 52.48 -21.30
N GLN A 21 -78.14 52.60 -22.01
CA GLN A 21 -78.08 53.35 -23.26
C GLN A 21 -78.96 52.68 -24.34
N PRO A 22 -79.48 53.42 -25.33
CA PRO A 22 -80.35 52.86 -26.36
C PRO A 22 -79.53 52.00 -27.32
N GLY A 23 -79.84 50.70 -27.42
CA GLY A 23 -79.33 49.84 -28.52
C GLY A 23 -79.00 48.38 -28.22
N ILE A 24 -79.20 47.86 -27.01
CA ILE A 24 -78.98 46.43 -26.72
C ILE A 24 -80.17 45.88 -25.94
N ASN A 25 -80.86 44.90 -26.54
CA ASN A 25 -82.01 44.21 -25.98
C ASN A 25 -81.48 42.84 -25.49
N ASP A 26 -81.26 42.73 -24.19
CA ASP A 26 -81.92 41.76 -23.31
C ASP A 26 -81.46 42.03 -21.87
N GLU A 27 -82.44 42.02 -20.99
CA GLU A 27 -82.42 42.48 -19.60
C GLU A 27 -81.46 41.65 -18.73
N GLU A 28 -80.32 42.18 -18.27
CA GLU A 28 -79.61 41.64 -17.08
C GLU A 28 -78.41 42.47 -16.56
N CYS A 29 -78.44 43.81 -16.67
CA CYS A 29 -77.30 44.63 -16.22
C CYS A 29 -77.48 45.16 -14.78
N VAL A 30 -76.82 44.54 -13.80
CA VAL A 30 -76.78 45.04 -12.40
C VAL A 30 -75.69 46.11 -12.25
N ASN A 31 -76.10 47.35 -11.94
CA ASN A 31 -75.22 48.48 -11.57
C ASN A 31 -74.29 49.02 -12.71
N CYS A 32 -74.84 49.20 -13.91
CA CYS A 32 -74.08 49.43 -15.16
C CYS A 32 -73.91 50.88 -15.61
N LYS A 33 -73.26 51.71 -14.80
CA LYS A 33 -73.00 53.11 -15.17
C LYS A 33 -71.79 53.22 -16.11
N ASN A 34 -71.91 53.94 -17.23
CA ASN A 34 -70.82 54.27 -18.17
C ASN A 34 -70.07 53.06 -18.77
N ASN A 35 -70.76 51.94 -19.04
CA ASN A 35 -70.14 50.82 -19.73
C ASN A 35 -70.19 51.00 -21.26
N GLU A 36 -69.09 50.68 -21.94
CA GLU A 36 -69.01 50.58 -23.41
C GLU A 36 -69.04 49.11 -23.82
N MET A 37 -69.95 48.69 -24.71
CA MET A 37 -70.16 47.28 -25.06
C MET A 37 -70.34 47.08 -26.57
N ASN A 38 -69.90 45.91 -27.08
CA ASN A 38 -70.16 45.44 -28.45
C ASN A 38 -71.16 44.27 -28.49
N ASN A 39 -71.63 43.90 -29.68
CA ASN A 39 -72.61 42.82 -29.86
C ASN A 39 -72.08 41.46 -29.32
N GLY A 40 -72.86 40.84 -28.43
CA GLY A 40 -72.53 39.57 -27.77
C GLY A 40 -71.63 39.69 -26.53
N SER A 41 -71.16 40.88 -26.17
CA SER A 41 -70.42 41.11 -24.92
C SER A 41 -71.36 41.29 -23.72
N SER A 42 -70.81 41.24 -22.50
CA SER A 42 -71.55 41.50 -21.26
C SER A 42 -70.67 42.24 -20.27
N ALA A 43 -71.20 43.31 -19.66
CA ALA A 43 -70.50 44.08 -18.64
C ALA A 43 -71.36 44.22 -17.36
N LEU A 44 -70.75 44.02 -16.19
CA LEU A 44 -71.38 44.20 -14.87
C LEU A 44 -70.57 45.22 -14.04
N GLY A 45 -71.23 46.15 -13.35
CA GLY A 45 -70.56 47.24 -12.60
C GLY A 45 -70.28 48.49 -13.45
N THR A 46 -69.36 49.38 -13.05
CA THR A 46 -69.29 50.77 -13.55
C THR A 46 -68.00 51.11 -14.33
N ASP A 47 -68.12 51.97 -15.35
CA ASP A 47 -67.00 52.51 -16.14
C ASP A 47 -66.16 51.43 -16.83
N ASN A 48 -66.79 50.37 -17.33
CA ASN A 48 -66.11 49.25 -17.99
C ASN A 48 -66.20 49.32 -19.52
N THR A 49 -65.19 48.81 -20.23
CA THR A 49 -65.17 48.68 -21.70
C THR A 49 -65.14 47.21 -22.08
N ALA A 50 -66.25 46.64 -22.56
CA ALA A 50 -66.36 45.27 -23.08
C ALA A 50 -66.59 45.28 -24.61
N THR A 51 -65.57 45.67 -25.37
CA THR A 51 -65.69 45.86 -26.84
C THR A 51 -65.19 44.66 -27.65
N GLY A 52 -64.56 43.66 -27.04
CA GLY A 52 -64.25 42.40 -27.72
C GLY A 52 -65.51 41.59 -28.04
N GLN A 53 -65.55 40.87 -29.17
CA GLN A 53 -66.67 39.99 -29.49
C GLN A 53 -66.81 38.90 -28.41
N LEU A 54 -68.03 38.66 -27.89
CA LEU A 54 -68.29 37.64 -26.85
C LEU A 54 -67.41 37.80 -25.60
N SER A 55 -67.02 39.03 -25.27
CA SER A 55 -66.24 39.34 -24.07
C SER A 55 -67.12 39.50 -22.83
N PHE A 56 -66.52 39.27 -21.65
CA PHE A 56 -67.18 39.49 -20.37
C PHE A 56 -66.34 40.42 -19.49
N THR A 57 -66.99 41.39 -18.86
CA THR A 57 -66.34 42.32 -17.94
C THR A 57 -67.16 42.48 -16.67
N SER A 58 -66.53 42.43 -15.49
CA SER A 58 -67.22 42.66 -14.23
C SER A 58 -66.37 43.48 -13.26
N GLY A 59 -66.95 44.52 -12.66
CA GLY A 59 -66.34 45.36 -11.63
C GLY A 59 -66.28 46.83 -12.01
N LYS A 60 -65.13 47.51 -11.82
CA LYS A 60 -64.97 48.94 -12.14
C LYS A 60 -63.72 49.22 -12.97
N LEU A 61 -63.81 50.11 -13.96
CA LEU A 61 -62.68 50.58 -14.78
C LEU A 61 -61.94 49.46 -15.53
N ASN A 62 -62.60 48.35 -15.84
CA ASN A 62 -61.97 47.26 -16.58
C ASN A 62 -62.14 47.42 -18.10
N SER A 63 -61.24 46.83 -18.89
CA SER A 63 -61.24 46.89 -20.35
C SER A 63 -60.98 45.53 -20.98
N SER A 64 -62.02 44.89 -21.52
CA SER A 64 -61.97 43.66 -22.33
C SER A 64 -62.14 43.99 -23.82
N THR A 65 -61.03 44.27 -24.51
CA THR A 65 -61.03 44.64 -25.94
C THR A 65 -60.70 43.46 -26.87
N GLY A 66 -60.13 42.36 -26.34
CA GLY A 66 -59.87 41.15 -27.12
C GLY A 66 -61.13 40.29 -27.30
N ASP A 67 -61.26 39.58 -28.42
CA ASP A 67 -62.40 38.68 -28.62
C ASP A 67 -62.36 37.53 -27.60
N TYR A 68 -63.50 37.15 -27.04
CA TYR A 68 -63.64 36.14 -25.98
C TYR A 68 -62.83 36.44 -24.71
N SER A 69 -62.46 37.70 -24.49
CA SER A 69 -61.68 38.11 -23.32
C SER A 69 -62.56 38.26 -22.07
N THR A 70 -61.96 38.10 -20.89
CA THR A 70 -62.65 38.23 -19.61
C THR A 70 -61.90 39.17 -18.67
N THR A 71 -62.59 40.14 -18.07
CA THR A 71 -62.03 40.99 -17.01
C THR A 71 -62.85 40.99 -15.73
N LEU A 72 -62.21 40.90 -14.57
CA LEU A 72 -62.88 40.78 -13.26
C LEU A 72 -62.18 41.62 -12.18
N GLY A 73 -62.82 42.65 -11.63
CA GLY A 73 -62.31 43.41 -10.47
C GLY A 73 -62.18 44.91 -10.73
N TYR A 74 -61.01 45.50 -10.45
CA TYR A 74 -60.77 46.93 -10.60
C TYR A 74 -59.62 47.23 -11.57
N GLY A 75 -59.84 48.05 -12.60
CA GLY A 75 -58.77 48.58 -13.42
C GLY A 75 -58.05 47.57 -14.33
N ASN A 76 -58.62 46.38 -14.56
CA ASN A 76 -57.93 45.32 -15.32
C ASN A 76 -58.10 45.49 -16.84
N THR A 77 -57.13 45.03 -17.63
CA THR A 77 -57.18 45.08 -19.10
C THR A 77 -56.93 43.71 -19.71
N ALA A 78 -57.86 43.19 -20.51
CA ALA A 78 -57.72 41.97 -21.30
C ALA A 78 -57.86 42.31 -22.80
N SER A 79 -56.75 42.65 -23.44
CA SER A 79 -56.72 43.04 -24.86
C SER A 79 -56.37 41.89 -25.81
N GLY A 80 -55.82 40.80 -25.29
CA GLY A 80 -55.57 39.60 -26.07
C GLY A 80 -56.84 38.79 -26.33
N ASN A 81 -56.96 38.16 -27.50
CA ASN A 81 -58.08 37.25 -27.76
C ASN A 81 -58.00 36.03 -26.81
N TYR A 82 -59.14 35.60 -26.26
CA TYR A 82 -59.24 34.53 -25.25
C TYR A 82 -58.40 34.79 -23.99
N SER A 83 -58.09 36.05 -23.67
CA SER A 83 -57.32 36.41 -22.49
C SER A 83 -58.22 36.62 -21.26
N LEU A 84 -57.63 36.52 -20.07
CA LEU A 84 -58.31 36.83 -18.82
C LEU A 84 -57.43 37.73 -17.96
N ALA A 85 -57.97 38.87 -17.50
CA ALA A 85 -57.31 39.74 -16.53
C ALA A 85 -58.20 39.99 -15.31
N GLY A 86 -57.78 39.62 -14.12
CA GLY A 86 -58.59 39.79 -12.91
C GLY A 86 -57.81 40.23 -11.67
N GLY A 87 -58.53 40.77 -10.68
CA GLY A 87 -57.97 41.38 -9.48
C GLY A 87 -57.96 42.90 -9.55
N GLU A 88 -56.79 43.51 -9.33
CA GLU A 88 -56.59 44.97 -9.33
C GLU A 88 -55.47 45.33 -10.30
N GLU A 89 -55.75 46.17 -11.30
CA GLU A 89 -54.76 46.71 -12.25
C GLU A 89 -53.96 45.63 -13.00
N SER A 90 -54.54 44.45 -13.23
CA SER A 90 -53.88 43.37 -13.98
C SER A 90 -54.08 43.52 -15.49
N VAL A 91 -53.10 43.07 -16.28
CA VAL A 91 -53.09 43.22 -17.74
C VAL A 91 -52.80 41.88 -18.41
N ALA A 92 -53.66 41.45 -19.34
CA ALA A 92 -53.45 40.30 -20.21
C ALA A 92 -53.45 40.76 -21.68
N SER A 93 -52.25 41.05 -22.18
CA SER A 93 -52.06 41.78 -23.45
C SER A 93 -52.13 40.91 -24.69
N GLN A 94 -51.81 39.61 -24.56
CA GLN A 94 -51.65 38.71 -25.71
C GLN A 94 -52.69 37.59 -25.75
N LYS A 95 -52.81 36.95 -26.92
CA LYS A 95 -53.74 35.82 -27.11
C LYS A 95 -53.46 34.69 -26.11
N TRP A 96 -54.52 34.20 -25.47
CA TRP A 96 -54.48 33.18 -24.41
C TRP A 96 -53.66 33.56 -23.16
N ALA A 97 -53.40 34.85 -22.93
CA ALA A 97 -52.74 35.32 -21.72
C ALA A 97 -53.71 35.26 -20.52
N PHE A 98 -53.20 34.86 -19.36
CA PHE A 98 -53.94 34.86 -18.10
C PHE A 98 -53.19 35.70 -17.07
N ALA A 99 -53.82 36.75 -16.56
CA ALA A 99 -53.31 37.61 -15.51
C ALA A 99 -54.30 37.67 -14.34
N PHE A 100 -53.88 37.31 -13.13
CA PHE A 100 -54.76 37.39 -11.96
C PHE A 100 -54.03 37.82 -10.69
N GLY A 101 -54.42 38.95 -10.10
CA GLY A 101 -53.88 39.47 -8.85
C GLY A 101 -53.78 41.00 -8.84
N GLN A 102 -52.84 41.55 -8.09
CA GLN A 102 -52.61 43.00 -8.04
C GLN A 102 -51.44 43.35 -8.97
N ARG A 103 -51.65 44.15 -10.01
CA ARG A 103 -50.63 44.51 -11.01
C ARG A 103 -49.94 43.27 -11.60
N ALA A 104 -50.72 42.24 -11.92
CA ALA A 104 -50.23 41.06 -12.62
C ALA A 104 -50.24 41.31 -14.13
N GLU A 105 -49.14 41.08 -14.81
CA GLU A 105 -48.97 41.36 -16.24
C GLU A 105 -48.64 40.07 -17.01
N ALA A 106 -49.53 39.65 -17.91
CA ALA A 106 -49.35 38.54 -18.83
C ALA A 106 -49.19 39.07 -20.27
N ASP A 107 -47.95 39.41 -20.61
CA ASP A 107 -47.59 40.07 -21.88
C ASP A 107 -47.08 39.10 -22.96
N GLY A 108 -46.83 37.84 -22.62
CA GLY A 108 -46.44 36.82 -23.57
C GLY A 108 -47.64 36.10 -24.20
N PHE A 109 -47.50 35.62 -25.43
CA PHE A 109 -48.49 34.71 -26.02
C PHE A 109 -48.62 33.43 -25.18
N ARG A 110 -49.83 33.05 -24.77
CA ARG A 110 -50.07 31.93 -23.82
C ARG A 110 -49.30 32.07 -22.50
N SER A 111 -49.08 33.29 -22.03
CA SER A 111 -48.42 33.52 -20.73
C SER A 111 -49.40 33.42 -19.57
N PHE A 112 -48.89 33.05 -18.39
CA PHE A 112 -49.67 32.93 -17.17
C PHE A 112 -48.99 33.72 -16.05
N ALA A 113 -49.67 34.74 -15.52
CA ALA A 113 -49.19 35.59 -14.43
C ALA A 113 -50.21 35.58 -13.30
N GLN A 114 -49.82 35.08 -12.12
CA GLN A 114 -50.68 35.07 -10.95
C GLN A 114 -49.94 35.62 -9.72
N GLY A 115 -50.55 36.59 -9.04
CA GLY A 115 -50.05 37.16 -7.79
C GLY A 115 -49.87 38.69 -7.85
N MET A 116 -48.95 39.23 -7.06
CA MET A 116 -48.79 40.67 -6.87
C MET A 116 -47.50 41.18 -7.53
N ASP A 117 -47.57 42.20 -8.38
CA ASP A 117 -46.40 42.77 -9.07
C ASP A 117 -45.60 41.72 -9.84
N VAL A 118 -46.30 40.87 -10.60
CA VAL A 118 -45.69 39.80 -11.39
C VAL A 118 -45.78 40.11 -12.88
N LYS A 119 -44.77 39.70 -13.66
CA LYS A 119 -44.79 39.87 -15.13
C LYS A 119 -44.34 38.63 -15.87
N ALA A 120 -45.23 38.01 -16.63
CA ALA A 120 -44.95 36.92 -17.55
C ALA A 120 -44.72 37.46 -18.98
N ALA A 121 -43.53 37.97 -19.27
CA ALA A 121 -43.25 38.69 -20.54
C ALA A 121 -43.01 37.77 -21.74
N GLY A 122 -42.54 36.54 -21.50
CA GLY A 122 -42.23 35.59 -22.58
C GLY A 122 -43.42 34.75 -23.04
N SER A 123 -43.42 34.33 -24.30
CA SER A 123 -44.40 33.36 -24.81
C SER A 123 -44.33 32.04 -24.03
N ASN A 124 -45.47 31.45 -23.68
CA ASN A 124 -45.56 30.24 -22.85
C ASN A 124 -44.89 30.35 -21.47
N SER A 125 -44.60 31.56 -20.99
CA SER A 125 -43.99 31.76 -19.69
C SER A 125 -45.01 31.75 -18.56
N VAL A 126 -44.56 31.35 -17.37
CA VAL A 126 -45.42 31.21 -16.20
C VAL A 126 -44.78 31.92 -15.01
N VAL A 127 -45.53 32.78 -14.33
CA VAL A 127 -45.09 33.47 -13.12
C VAL A 127 -46.16 33.35 -12.06
N ILE A 128 -45.78 32.79 -10.91
CA ILE A 128 -46.66 32.66 -9.74
C ILE A 128 -45.94 33.21 -8.52
N GLY A 129 -46.49 34.26 -7.90
CA GLY A 129 -46.03 34.76 -6.61
C GLY A 129 -45.99 36.28 -6.50
N ARG A 130 -44.88 36.86 -6.06
CA ARG A 130 -44.80 38.31 -5.78
C ARG A 130 -43.47 38.91 -6.21
N TRP A 131 -43.47 40.06 -6.89
CA TRP A 131 -42.22 40.70 -7.36
C TRP A 131 -41.33 39.73 -8.15
N ALA A 132 -41.93 39.06 -9.12
CA ALA A 132 -41.31 38.00 -9.90
C ALA A 132 -41.59 38.22 -11.38
N ARG A 133 -40.66 37.82 -12.25
CA ARG A 133 -40.88 37.93 -13.69
C ARG A 133 -40.06 36.99 -14.54
N THR A 134 -40.61 36.67 -15.70
CA THR A 134 -39.90 36.04 -16.81
C THR A 134 -39.63 37.08 -17.89
N LEU A 135 -38.48 36.96 -18.57
CA LEU A 135 -38.11 37.84 -19.70
C LEU A 135 -38.07 37.11 -21.04
N THR A 136 -38.06 35.78 -21.01
CA THR A 136 -37.91 34.92 -22.20
C THR A 136 -39.02 33.87 -22.24
N GLY A 137 -39.22 33.26 -23.42
CA GLY A 137 -40.27 32.25 -23.60
C GLY A 137 -40.05 31.01 -22.73
N SER A 138 -41.09 30.21 -22.51
CA SER A 138 -41.03 28.92 -21.79
C SER A 138 -40.28 28.95 -20.45
N ALA A 139 -40.11 30.14 -19.86
CA ALA A 139 -39.45 30.35 -18.59
C ALA A 139 -40.52 30.34 -17.51
N MET A 140 -40.18 29.78 -16.36
CA MET A 140 -41.08 29.71 -15.21
C MET A 140 -40.42 30.33 -13.99
N VAL A 141 -41.22 31.07 -13.21
CA VAL A 141 -40.86 31.58 -11.88
C VAL A 141 -41.95 31.25 -10.88
N ILE A 142 -41.56 30.67 -9.75
CA ILE A 142 -42.44 30.43 -8.60
C ILE A 142 -41.79 31.01 -7.34
N GLY A 143 -42.52 31.87 -6.63
CA GLY A 143 -42.09 32.46 -5.36
C GLY A 143 -41.99 33.98 -5.40
N TYR A 144 -41.07 34.57 -4.63
CA TYR A 144 -41.00 36.03 -4.52
C TYR A 144 -39.58 36.59 -4.43
N GLY A 145 -39.36 37.75 -5.05
CA GLY A 145 -38.14 38.55 -4.87
C GLY A 145 -38.16 39.37 -3.56
N SER A 146 -37.06 40.04 -3.20
CA SER A 146 -37.01 40.86 -1.97
C SER A 146 -37.79 42.17 -2.05
N GLY A 147 -38.34 42.51 -3.23
CA GLY A 147 -39.29 43.61 -3.42
C GLY A 147 -38.72 44.85 -4.10
N PRO A 148 -39.58 45.86 -4.38
CA PRO A 148 -39.22 47.05 -5.16
C PRO A 148 -38.27 47.97 -4.40
N GLU A 149 -38.29 47.95 -3.07
CA GLU A 149 -37.38 48.73 -2.21
C GLU A 149 -35.90 48.31 -2.38
N TYR A 150 -35.66 47.09 -2.86
CA TYR A 150 -34.33 46.53 -3.05
C TYR A 150 -33.98 46.25 -4.52
N GLY A 151 -34.83 46.59 -5.49
CA GLY A 151 -34.59 46.40 -6.94
C GLY A 151 -34.55 44.94 -7.42
N ASN A 152 -34.78 43.99 -6.52
CA ASN A 152 -34.42 42.59 -6.66
C ASN A 152 -35.67 41.72 -6.80
N GLN A 153 -36.34 41.82 -7.95
CA GLN A 153 -37.34 40.85 -8.37
C GLN A 153 -36.67 39.50 -8.66
N LEU A 154 -37.36 38.38 -8.39
CA LEU A 154 -36.93 37.08 -8.87
C LEU A 154 -37.13 37.02 -10.39
N LYS A 155 -36.01 37.09 -11.14
CA LYS A 155 -36.01 37.28 -12.59
C LYS A 155 -35.47 36.04 -13.29
N ASN A 156 -36.30 35.42 -14.13
CA ASN A 156 -35.86 34.35 -15.02
C ASN A 156 -35.70 34.87 -16.46
N SER A 157 -34.46 35.03 -16.88
CA SER A 157 -34.07 35.44 -18.24
C SER A 157 -33.61 34.27 -19.12
N ILE A 158 -33.82 33.03 -18.69
CA ILE A 158 -33.28 31.84 -19.36
C ILE A 158 -34.43 31.06 -20.03
N HIS A 159 -34.33 30.84 -21.34
CA HIS A 159 -35.35 30.11 -22.10
C HIS A 159 -35.43 28.65 -21.64
N ASN A 160 -36.64 28.07 -21.57
CA ASN A 160 -36.87 26.66 -21.19
C ASN A 160 -36.29 26.30 -19.82
N SER A 161 -36.56 27.14 -18.81
CA SER A 161 -36.01 26.99 -17.47
C SER A 161 -37.03 27.28 -16.38
N LEU A 162 -36.74 26.84 -15.16
CA LEU A 162 -37.54 27.06 -13.96
C LEU A 162 -36.68 27.69 -12.87
N MET A 163 -37.19 28.75 -12.24
CA MET A 163 -36.65 29.32 -11.02
C MET A 163 -37.67 29.23 -9.89
N ILE A 164 -37.23 28.74 -8.74
CA ILE A 164 -37.97 28.80 -7.49
C ILE A 164 -37.11 29.53 -6.45
N GLY A 165 -37.67 30.55 -5.81
CA GLY A 165 -36.94 31.36 -4.84
C GLY A 165 -37.85 32.22 -3.98
N PHE A 166 -37.38 32.54 -2.77
CA PHE A 166 -38.15 33.29 -1.78
C PHE A 166 -37.25 34.34 -1.13
N GLY A 167 -37.57 35.62 -1.33
CA GLY A 167 -36.86 36.75 -0.71
C GLY A 167 -35.49 37.08 -1.32
N SER A 168 -35.20 36.63 -2.54
CA SER A 168 -33.94 36.90 -3.25
C SER A 168 -34.18 37.06 -4.76
N ASP A 169 -33.26 37.73 -5.46
CA ASP A 169 -33.17 37.75 -6.93
C ASP A 169 -32.46 36.51 -7.50
N THR A 170 -31.79 35.74 -6.65
CA THR A 170 -31.16 34.48 -6.99
C THR A 170 -32.10 33.32 -6.66
N ALA A 171 -32.22 32.36 -7.56
CA ALA A 171 -33.06 31.19 -7.33
C ALA A 171 -32.46 30.30 -6.23
N THR A 172 -33.30 29.85 -5.30
CA THR A 172 -32.93 28.79 -4.36
C THR A 172 -32.82 27.46 -5.10
N PHE A 173 -33.73 27.20 -6.04
CA PHE A 173 -33.74 26.02 -6.90
C PHE A 173 -33.92 26.46 -8.36
N PHE A 174 -33.01 26.01 -9.20
CA PHE A 174 -33.00 26.31 -10.63
C PHE A 174 -32.95 25.01 -11.45
N VAL A 175 -33.74 24.96 -12.52
CA VAL A 175 -33.63 23.95 -13.57
C VAL A 175 -33.38 24.66 -14.89
N GLY A 176 -32.20 24.46 -15.45
CA GLY A 176 -31.79 25.02 -16.73
C GLY A 176 -32.26 24.21 -17.93
N PRO A 177 -32.10 24.77 -19.14
CA PRO A 177 -32.45 24.09 -20.38
C PRO A 177 -31.64 22.79 -20.54
N SER A 178 -32.20 21.83 -21.27
CA SER A 178 -31.45 20.65 -21.69
C SER A 178 -30.42 21.02 -22.76
N ASP A 179 -29.23 20.43 -22.67
CA ASP A 179 -28.14 20.54 -23.65
C ASP A 179 -28.36 19.68 -24.92
N GLN A 180 -29.60 19.24 -25.17
CA GLN A 180 -29.99 18.31 -26.23
C GLN A 180 -29.44 16.87 -26.06
N THR A 181 -28.77 16.56 -24.94
CA THR A 181 -28.30 15.19 -24.61
C THR A 181 -29.21 14.46 -23.62
N GLY A 182 -30.30 15.09 -23.17
CA GLY A 182 -31.42 14.41 -22.51
C GLY A 182 -31.93 15.06 -21.22
N PHE A 183 -31.09 15.83 -20.51
CA PHE A 183 -31.46 16.44 -19.21
C PHE A 183 -30.97 17.88 -19.10
N GLY A 184 -31.68 18.70 -18.30
CA GLY A 184 -31.24 20.03 -17.89
C GLY A 184 -30.29 19.98 -16.70
N LYS A 185 -29.59 21.09 -16.45
CA LYS A 185 -28.75 21.25 -15.25
C LYS A 185 -29.59 21.75 -14.08
N VAL A 186 -29.27 21.30 -12.87
CA VAL A 186 -29.93 21.73 -11.63
C VAL A 186 -28.97 22.56 -10.79
N GLY A 187 -29.41 23.75 -10.36
CA GLY A 187 -28.68 24.61 -9.44
C GLY A 187 -29.43 24.74 -8.11
N ILE A 188 -28.71 24.62 -7.00
CA ILE A 188 -29.18 24.98 -5.66
C ILE A 188 -28.36 26.19 -5.20
N GLY A 189 -29.01 27.35 -5.01
CA GLY A 189 -28.32 28.61 -4.69
C GLY A 189 -27.51 29.22 -5.85
N THR A 190 -27.71 28.72 -7.08
CA THR A 190 -27.16 29.28 -8.32
C THR A 190 -28.17 29.11 -9.45
N SER A 191 -28.22 30.12 -10.34
CA SER A 191 -29.05 30.11 -11.55
C SER A 191 -28.25 29.82 -12.83
N ASP A 192 -26.94 29.61 -12.72
CA ASP A 192 -26.05 29.28 -13.84
C ASP A 192 -25.12 28.10 -13.47
N PRO A 193 -25.68 26.90 -13.26
CA PRO A 193 -24.89 25.73 -12.92
C PRO A 193 -23.94 25.37 -14.08
N THR A 194 -22.66 25.25 -13.76
CA THR A 194 -21.61 24.81 -14.67
C THR A 194 -21.62 23.29 -14.87
N THR A 195 -22.07 22.55 -13.85
CA THR A 195 -22.19 21.09 -13.85
C THR A 195 -23.65 20.62 -13.83
N ARG A 196 -23.90 19.31 -13.91
CA ARG A 196 -25.27 18.76 -13.94
C ARG A 196 -26.08 19.05 -12.67
N LEU A 197 -25.43 18.99 -11.51
CA LEU A 197 -26.00 19.40 -10.23
C LEU A 197 -24.94 20.25 -9.53
N GLU A 198 -25.25 21.52 -9.33
CA GLU A 198 -24.38 22.45 -8.62
C GLU A 198 -25.08 22.96 -7.36
N VAL A 199 -24.43 22.82 -6.21
CA VAL A 199 -24.90 23.36 -4.94
C VAL A 199 -23.94 24.47 -4.51
N ASN A 200 -24.38 25.71 -4.61
CA ASN A 200 -23.65 26.87 -4.09
C ASN A 200 -23.91 26.98 -2.58
N GLY A 201 -23.23 26.15 -1.80
CA GLY A 201 -23.40 26.01 -0.36
C GLY A 201 -23.07 24.60 0.12
N THR A 202 -23.60 24.21 1.28
CA THR A 202 -23.35 22.90 1.86
C THR A 202 -24.38 21.86 1.41
N PHE A 203 -23.92 20.71 0.93
CA PHE A 203 -24.74 19.53 0.68
C PHE A 203 -24.58 18.51 1.82
N LYS A 204 -25.66 18.22 2.55
CA LYS A 204 -25.66 17.25 3.67
C LYS A 204 -26.52 16.03 3.33
N VAL A 205 -25.94 14.85 3.46
CA VAL A 205 -26.66 13.56 3.38
C VAL A 205 -26.78 12.98 4.80
N THR A 206 -28.01 12.75 5.25
CA THR A 206 -28.31 12.24 6.61
C THR A 206 -28.34 10.72 6.69
N ASP A 207 -28.63 10.05 5.58
CA ASP A 207 -28.62 8.59 5.48
C ASP A 207 -27.83 8.17 4.24
N TRP A 208 -26.68 7.56 4.49
CA TRP A 208 -25.74 7.12 3.47
C TRP A 208 -26.06 5.72 2.93
N SER A 209 -27.01 4.99 3.55
CA SER A 209 -27.31 3.59 3.20
C SER A 209 -27.81 3.40 1.76
N TYR A 210 -28.39 4.44 1.17
CA TYR A 210 -28.89 4.44 -0.20
C TYR A 210 -27.88 4.94 -1.24
N PHE A 211 -26.76 5.55 -0.82
CA PHE A 211 -25.70 5.99 -1.72
C PHE A 211 -24.65 4.89 -1.88
N LYS A 212 -24.81 4.05 -2.91
CA LYS A 212 -23.85 2.97 -3.19
C LYS A 212 -22.49 3.47 -3.69
N THR A 213 -22.47 4.61 -4.38
CA THR A 213 -21.24 5.19 -4.93
C THR A 213 -21.38 6.70 -5.01
N ILE A 214 -20.38 7.44 -4.51
CA ILE A 214 -20.15 8.83 -4.88
C ILE A 214 -18.91 8.86 -5.77
N ASN A 215 -19.12 9.14 -7.05
CA ASN A 215 -18.02 9.33 -7.99
C ASN A 215 -17.63 10.81 -7.96
N LEU A 216 -16.51 11.12 -7.31
CA LEU A 216 -15.95 12.47 -7.23
C LEU A 216 -15.17 12.89 -8.49
N GLY A 217 -15.20 12.08 -9.56
CA GLY A 217 -14.85 12.52 -10.91
C GLY A 217 -13.38 12.85 -11.15
N GLY A 218 -12.44 12.26 -10.41
CA GLY A 218 -11.00 12.47 -10.62
C GLY A 218 -10.49 13.89 -10.31
N TYR A 219 -11.27 14.68 -9.60
CA TYR A 219 -10.87 16.01 -9.14
C TYR A 219 -10.09 15.94 -7.84
N ASP A 220 -9.17 16.89 -7.64
CA ASP A 220 -8.48 17.07 -6.37
C ASP A 220 -9.49 17.40 -5.27
N ILE A 221 -9.58 16.51 -4.27
CA ILE A 221 -10.37 16.75 -3.05
C ILE A 221 -9.58 17.74 -2.19
N ASN A 222 -9.82 19.04 -2.40
CA ASN A 222 -9.20 20.11 -1.61
C ASN A 222 -10.08 20.49 -0.42
N GLU A 223 -9.48 20.75 0.74
CA GLU A 223 -10.15 21.27 1.94
C GLU A 223 -11.24 20.36 2.56
N VAL A 224 -11.10 19.03 2.44
CA VAL A 224 -11.96 18.11 3.19
C VAL A 224 -11.33 17.82 4.55
N ASP A 225 -11.93 18.38 5.61
CA ASP A 225 -11.54 18.10 7.00
C ASP A 225 -11.67 16.61 7.35
N GLU A 226 -12.68 15.92 6.82
CA GLU A 226 -12.96 14.53 7.16
C GLU A 226 -13.84 13.81 6.11
N ILE A 227 -13.42 12.60 5.68
CA ILE A 227 -14.28 11.66 4.94
C ILE A 227 -14.63 10.50 5.88
N LYS A 228 -15.88 10.45 6.35
CA LYS A 228 -16.37 9.36 7.19
C LYS A 228 -17.17 8.35 6.37
N GLY A 229 -16.59 7.17 6.14
CA GLY A 229 -17.30 6.01 5.60
C GLY A 229 -17.57 4.98 6.70
N ILE A 230 -18.82 4.52 6.86
CA ILE A 230 -19.15 3.43 7.80
C ILE A 230 -18.56 2.07 7.37
N ASN A 231 -18.21 1.93 6.09
CA ASN A 231 -17.68 0.71 5.48
C ASN A 231 -16.25 0.89 4.94
N GLY A 232 -15.54 1.94 5.38
CA GLY A 232 -14.20 2.26 4.90
C GLY A 232 -14.14 3.28 3.75
N ILE A 233 -12.92 3.60 3.31
CA ILE A 233 -12.62 4.48 2.16
C ILE A 233 -11.86 3.65 1.13
N ARG A 234 -12.34 3.65 -0.12
CA ARG A 234 -11.74 2.89 -1.22
C ARG A 234 -11.34 3.82 -2.36
N PHE A 235 -10.06 3.81 -2.68
CA PHE A 235 -9.51 4.47 -3.87
C PHE A 235 -9.40 3.42 -4.97
N GLU A 236 -10.39 3.42 -5.86
CA GLU A 236 -10.37 2.52 -7.02
C GLU A 236 -9.44 3.06 -8.10
N GLY A 237 -8.59 2.19 -8.64
CA GLY A 237 -7.87 2.49 -9.88
C GLY A 237 -8.81 2.44 -11.08
N VAL A 238 -8.32 2.84 -12.26
CA VAL A 238 -9.03 2.59 -13.53
C VAL A 238 -9.33 1.09 -13.70
N PRO A 239 -10.36 0.68 -14.45
CA PRO A 239 -10.89 -0.69 -14.48
C PRO A 239 -9.87 -1.83 -14.71
N SER A 240 -8.69 -1.51 -15.25
CA SER A 240 -7.59 -2.44 -15.51
C SER A 240 -6.66 -2.70 -14.31
N TYR A 241 -6.80 -1.97 -13.20
CA TYR A 241 -6.01 -2.14 -11.98
C TYR A 241 -6.95 -2.19 -10.76
N PRO A 242 -6.98 -3.30 -9.99
CA PRO A 242 -7.76 -3.36 -8.75
C PRO A 242 -7.32 -2.26 -7.77
N SER A 243 -8.16 -1.98 -6.77
CA SER A 243 -8.04 -0.85 -5.84
C SER A 243 -6.61 -0.54 -5.40
N GLN A 244 -6.23 0.73 -5.54
CA GLN A 244 -4.88 1.18 -5.23
C GLN A 244 -4.68 1.30 -3.71
N MET A 245 -5.71 1.77 -3.00
CA MET A 245 -5.68 1.90 -1.54
C MET A 245 -7.07 1.65 -0.93
N VAL A 246 -7.12 0.91 0.17
CA VAL A 246 -8.34 0.57 0.92
C VAL A 246 -8.09 0.81 2.39
N LEU A 247 -8.93 1.62 3.05
CA LEU A 247 -9.10 1.59 4.50
C LEU A 247 -10.39 0.82 4.79
N ASP A 248 -10.29 -0.37 5.37
CA ASP A 248 -11.46 -1.22 5.62
C ASP A 248 -12.29 -0.78 6.85
N ALA A 249 -13.41 -1.45 7.09
CA ALA A 249 -14.29 -1.17 8.23
C ALA A 249 -13.64 -1.45 9.61
N ASN A 250 -12.54 -2.21 9.66
CA ASN A 250 -11.78 -2.52 10.86
C ASN A 250 -10.57 -1.57 11.06
N GLY A 251 -10.44 -0.56 10.21
CA GLY A 251 -9.35 0.40 10.22
C GLY A 251 -8.01 -0.20 9.81
N GLN A 252 -8.01 -1.12 8.83
CA GLN A 252 -6.81 -1.69 8.22
C GLN A 252 -6.56 -1.04 6.86
N LEU A 253 -5.31 -0.63 6.62
CA LEU A 253 -4.88 0.01 5.38
C LEU A 253 -4.26 -1.02 4.43
N GLY A 254 -4.94 -1.32 3.32
CA GLY A 254 -4.42 -2.10 2.20
C GLY A 254 -3.90 -1.19 1.08
N ILE A 255 -2.69 -1.42 0.59
CA ILE A 255 -2.14 -0.79 -0.63
C ILE A 255 -1.89 -1.89 -1.66
N GLY A 256 -2.58 -1.81 -2.82
CA GLY A 256 -2.57 -2.88 -3.83
C GLY A 256 -3.36 -4.14 -3.44
N THR A 257 -4.06 -4.13 -2.31
CA THR A 257 -4.95 -5.21 -1.86
C THR A 257 -6.26 -4.63 -1.31
N THR A 258 -7.34 -5.42 -1.41
CA THR A 258 -8.67 -5.06 -0.88
C THR A 258 -9.01 -5.79 0.41
N THR A 259 -8.18 -6.74 0.82
CA THR A 259 -8.38 -7.60 2.00
C THR A 259 -7.11 -7.62 2.84
N PRO A 260 -6.73 -6.49 3.48
CA PRO A 260 -5.55 -6.46 4.33
C PRO A 260 -5.70 -7.42 5.51
N ASN A 261 -4.65 -8.20 5.80
CA ASN A 261 -4.61 -9.11 6.97
C ASN A 261 -3.88 -8.48 8.18
N HIS A 262 -3.34 -7.27 7.99
CA HIS A 262 -2.61 -6.50 8.99
C HIS A 262 -3.04 -5.04 8.96
N LYS A 263 -2.67 -4.27 10.00
CA LYS A 263 -3.01 -2.84 10.09
C LYS A 263 -2.50 -2.02 8.90
N LEU A 264 -1.35 -2.41 8.33
CA LEU A 264 -0.85 -1.98 7.04
C LEU A 264 -0.44 -3.23 6.26
N ASP A 265 -1.04 -3.44 5.09
CA ASP A 265 -0.75 -4.57 4.20
C ASP A 265 -0.50 -4.03 2.79
N VAL A 266 0.73 -4.21 2.28
CA VAL A 266 1.14 -3.68 0.97
C VAL A 266 1.48 -4.84 0.05
N THR A 267 0.70 -5.00 -1.01
CA THR A 267 1.02 -5.93 -2.10
C THR A 267 2.02 -5.27 -3.05
N GLY A 268 3.31 -5.48 -2.81
CA GLY A 268 4.39 -4.93 -3.62
C GLY A 268 5.58 -4.50 -2.77
N ASN A 269 6.52 -3.79 -3.40
CA ASN A 269 7.67 -3.23 -2.71
C ASN A 269 7.31 -1.90 -2.05
N ILE A 270 7.93 -1.62 -0.91
CA ILE A 270 7.84 -0.32 -0.26
C ILE A 270 9.22 0.37 -0.36
N ASN A 271 9.25 1.56 -0.93
CA ASN A 271 10.46 2.38 -1.02
C ASN A 271 10.33 3.59 -0.08
N PHE A 272 11.27 3.73 0.85
CA PHE A 272 11.30 4.82 1.84
C PHE A 272 12.56 5.66 1.65
N THR A 273 12.45 6.98 1.85
CA THR A 273 13.59 7.91 1.81
C THR A 273 14.22 8.17 3.19
N GLY A 274 13.67 7.55 4.23
CA GLY A 274 14.17 7.59 5.61
C GLY A 274 14.02 6.23 6.28
N ASP A 275 14.23 6.19 7.60
CA ASP A 275 14.22 4.94 8.36
C ASP A 275 12.79 4.42 8.60
N LEU A 276 12.62 3.10 8.51
CA LEU A 276 11.46 2.44 9.11
C LEU A 276 11.62 2.52 10.63
N LEU A 277 10.66 3.09 11.35
CA LEU A 277 10.75 3.25 12.81
C LEU A 277 9.88 2.25 13.57
N HIS A 278 10.38 1.74 14.70
CA HIS A 278 9.63 0.99 15.70
C HIS A 278 9.70 1.73 17.04
N ASN A 279 8.55 2.20 17.55
CA ASN A 279 8.44 3.01 18.77
C ASN A 279 9.36 4.24 18.78
N GLY A 280 9.51 4.89 17.62
CA GLY A 280 10.31 6.10 17.44
C GLY A 280 11.81 5.88 17.24
N GLN A 281 12.28 4.64 17.14
CA GLN A 281 13.69 4.30 16.85
C GLN A 281 13.81 3.58 15.50
N PRO A 282 14.91 3.73 14.74
CA PRO A 282 15.15 2.97 13.53
C PRO A 282 14.99 1.46 13.76
N PHE A 283 14.25 0.81 12.87
CA PHE A 283 14.04 -0.61 12.87
C PHE A 283 15.32 -1.29 12.34
N GLU A 284 16.09 -1.90 13.24
CA GLU A 284 17.30 -2.63 12.89
C GLU A 284 16.95 -3.89 12.10
N THR A 285 17.30 -3.91 10.81
CA THR A 285 17.07 -5.07 9.92
C THR A 285 18.19 -6.12 10.02
N SER A 286 19.38 -5.71 10.45
CA SER A 286 20.57 -6.56 10.61
C SER A 286 21.34 -6.15 11.86
N LYS A 287 21.93 -7.14 12.55
CA LYS A 287 22.89 -6.92 13.63
C LYS A 287 24.31 -6.67 13.11
N TRP A 288 24.61 -7.09 11.88
CA TRP A 288 25.88 -6.83 11.21
C TRP A 288 25.87 -5.45 10.57
N THR A 289 26.95 -4.71 10.73
CA THR A 289 27.15 -3.38 10.15
C THR A 289 28.03 -3.47 8.91
N GLU A 290 27.72 -2.68 7.88
CA GLU A 290 28.53 -2.57 6.66
C GLU A 290 29.44 -1.34 6.72
N SER A 291 30.67 -1.47 6.23
CA SER A 291 31.60 -0.36 5.99
C SER A 291 32.33 -0.59 4.67
N GLY A 292 31.87 0.08 3.61
CA GLY A 292 32.38 -0.18 2.26
C GLY A 292 31.99 -1.58 1.78
N SER A 293 32.98 -2.41 1.47
CA SER A 293 32.78 -3.83 1.12
C SER A 293 32.82 -4.77 2.32
N ASP A 294 33.11 -4.24 3.51
CA ASP A 294 33.33 -5.06 4.70
C ASP A 294 32.06 -5.15 5.54
N ILE A 295 31.83 -6.33 6.12
CA ILE A 295 30.76 -6.56 7.10
C ILE A 295 31.39 -6.89 8.45
N TYR A 296 30.88 -6.30 9.53
CA TYR A 296 31.44 -6.49 10.87
C TYR A 296 30.39 -6.46 11.97
N TYR A 297 30.79 -6.97 13.13
CA TYR A 297 30.01 -6.98 14.37
C TYR A 297 30.95 -6.64 15.52
N ASN A 298 30.72 -5.48 16.15
CA ASN A 298 31.63 -4.93 17.17
C ASN A 298 31.07 -4.99 18.60
N ASP A 299 29.86 -5.54 18.81
CA ASP A 299 29.19 -5.54 20.11
C ASP A 299 28.92 -6.95 20.64
N GLY A 300 29.72 -7.45 21.58
CA GLY A 300 29.55 -8.81 22.14
C GLY A 300 30.15 -9.92 21.26
N ASN A 301 29.56 -11.12 21.34
CA ASN A 301 30.11 -12.36 20.78
C ASN A 301 29.17 -13.01 19.75
N VAL A 302 29.72 -13.68 18.73
CA VAL A 302 28.96 -14.41 17.71
C VAL A 302 28.93 -15.91 18.01
N GLY A 303 27.75 -16.43 18.30
CA GLY A 303 27.52 -17.87 18.50
C GLY A 303 26.99 -18.55 17.25
N ILE A 304 27.64 -19.62 16.79
CA ILE A 304 27.11 -20.52 15.76
C ILE A 304 26.86 -21.87 16.44
N GLY A 305 25.58 -22.25 16.59
CA GLY A 305 25.19 -23.45 17.34
C GLY A 305 25.14 -23.25 18.87
N THR A 306 25.22 -22.02 19.37
CA THR A 306 25.03 -21.65 20.78
C THR A 306 24.31 -20.31 20.91
N ASN A 307 23.45 -20.16 21.92
CA ASN A 307 22.83 -18.89 22.29
C ASN A 307 23.55 -18.21 23.49
N VAL A 308 24.63 -18.81 23.99
CA VAL A 308 25.50 -18.26 25.06
C VAL A 308 26.96 -18.34 24.63
N PRO A 309 27.39 -17.52 23.65
CA PRO A 309 28.77 -17.53 23.17
C PRO A 309 29.75 -16.98 24.22
N GLN A 310 30.80 -17.73 24.55
CA GLN A 310 31.78 -17.33 25.58
C GLN A 310 33.03 -16.62 25.03
N THR A 311 33.22 -16.65 23.71
CA THR A 311 34.33 -16.01 22.99
C THR A 311 33.79 -15.24 21.80
N SER A 312 34.57 -14.31 21.23
CA SER A 312 34.15 -13.44 20.10
C SER A 312 33.53 -14.21 18.94
N ILE A 313 34.04 -15.41 18.65
CA ILE A 313 33.37 -16.42 17.84
C ILE A 313 33.34 -17.72 18.67
N ASP A 314 32.15 -18.25 18.95
CA ASP A 314 31.94 -19.52 19.65
C ASP A 314 31.19 -20.47 18.71
N LEU A 315 31.94 -21.39 18.10
CA LEU A 315 31.40 -22.42 17.23
C LEU A 315 31.09 -23.64 18.09
N ARG A 316 29.80 -23.96 18.23
CA ARG A 316 29.33 -25.16 18.91
C ARG A 316 28.54 -26.04 17.99
N LYS A 317 28.55 -27.31 18.34
CA LYS A 317 27.70 -28.31 17.72
C LYS A 317 26.33 -28.32 18.38
N ASP A 318 25.31 -28.65 17.60
CA ASP A 318 24.08 -29.20 18.16
C ASP A 318 24.30 -30.69 18.52
N ILE A 319 23.93 -31.09 19.73
CA ILE A 319 24.45 -32.28 20.45
C ILE A 319 24.07 -33.64 19.79
N ILE A 320 23.28 -33.65 18.71
CA ILE A 320 22.42 -34.78 18.35
C ILE A 320 22.95 -35.71 17.22
N SER A 321 24.07 -35.41 16.56
CA SER A 321 24.60 -36.27 15.47
C SER A 321 26.12 -36.34 15.49
N ASN A 322 26.79 -37.38 14.99
CA ASN A 322 28.26 -37.52 15.00
C ASN A 322 29.01 -36.55 14.05
N GLY A 323 28.63 -35.26 13.98
CA GLY A 323 29.22 -34.25 13.11
C GLY A 323 30.43 -33.49 13.69
N ASN A 324 31.19 -32.85 12.80
CA ASN A 324 32.36 -32.02 13.10
C ASN A 324 31.96 -30.56 13.32
N VAL A 325 32.74 -29.80 14.09
CA VAL A 325 32.57 -28.35 14.26
C VAL A 325 33.82 -27.64 13.77
N GLY A 326 33.68 -26.71 12.84
CA GLY A 326 34.83 -25.99 12.32
C GLY A 326 34.50 -25.08 11.17
N ILE A 327 35.55 -24.55 10.55
CA ILE A 327 35.48 -23.66 9.40
C ILE A 327 35.87 -24.46 8.18
N LYS A 328 34.94 -24.59 7.22
CA LYS A 328 35.22 -25.11 5.90
C LYS A 328 35.66 -23.98 4.99
N ILE A 329 36.82 -24.12 4.38
CA ILE A 329 37.36 -23.22 3.37
C ILE A 329 37.26 -23.97 2.04
N SER A 330 36.29 -23.61 1.22
CA SER A 330 35.99 -24.33 -0.03
C SER A 330 36.12 -23.44 -1.25
N ASN A 331 36.74 -23.97 -2.30
CA ASN A 331 36.64 -23.46 -3.65
C ASN A 331 35.60 -24.33 -4.40
N PRO A 332 34.53 -23.77 -4.99
CA PRO A 332 33.47 -24.54 -5.66
C PRO A 332 33.96 -25.50 -6.76
N ALA A 333 35.14 -25.24 -7.34
CA ALA A 333 35.73 -26.06 -8.40
C ALA A 333 36.79 -27.08 -7.91
N GLU A 334 37.12 -27.13 -6.61
CA GLU A 334 38.27 -27.89 -6.10
C GLU A 334 38.03 -28.54 -4.71
N PHE A 335 39.07 -29.15 -4.16
CA PHE A 335 39.11 -29.68 -2.80
C PHE A 335 38.77 -28.61 -1.74
N SER A 336 38.02 -29.01 -0.73
CA SER A 336 37.71 -28.15 0.42
C SER A 336 38.62 -28.47 1.59
N TRP A 337 39.21 -27.43 2.18
CA TRP A 337 39.89 -27.54 3.47
C TRP A 337 38.88 -27.39 4.61
N PHE A 338 39.16 -28.06 5.70
CA PHE A 338 38.46 -27.87 6.96
C PHE A 338 39.47 -27.74 8.07
N ILE A 339 39.20 -26.81 8.97
CA ILE A 339 39.91 -26.65 10.24
C ILE A 339 38.85 -26.71 11.32
N GLY A 340 38.94 -27.71 12.19
CA GLY A 340 37.97 -27.85 13.25
C GLY A 340 38.09 -29.14 14.04
N MET A 341 37.15 -29.34 14.92
CA MET A 341 37.08 -30.48 15.80
C MET A 341 36.22 -31.57 15.15
N SER A 342 36.77 -32.78 15.07
CA SER A 342 36.03 -33.96 14.62
C SER A 342 35.70 -34.87 15.79
N HIS A 343 34.53 -35.52 15.70
CA HIS A 343 34.14 -36.58 16.62
C HIS A 343 34.45 -37.94 15.99
N GLU A 344 35.71 -38.37 16.00
CA GLU A 344 36.08 -39.71 15.53
C GLU A 344 35.95 -40.73 16.67
N HIS A 345 34.95 -41.62 16.56
CA HIS A 345 34.79 -42.98 17.13
C HIS A 345 35.28 -43.33 18.56
N SER A 346 35.73 -42.37 19.36
CA SER A 346 36.31 -42.60 20.68
C SER A 346 36.26 -41.34 21.55
N SER A 347 35.07 -40.73 21.68
CA SER A 347 34.74 -39.76 22.75
C SER A 347 35.71 -38.58 22.95
N ARG A 348 36.56 -38.26 21.96
CA ARG A 348 37.63 -37.25 22.07
C ARG A 348 37.58 -36.30 20.88
N ASN A 349 37.53 -35.01 21.18
CA ASN A 349 37.44 -33.94 20.18
C ASN A 349 38.85 -33.54 19.73
N ASN A 350 39.40 -34.17 18.70
CA ASN A 350 40.71 -33.81 18.15
C ASN A 350 40.59 -32.62 17.20
N LEU A 351 41.61 -31.74 17.16
CA LEU A 351 41.73 -30.76 16.09
C LEU A 351 42.20 -31.46 14.82
N ILE A 352 41.49 -31.24 13.72
CA ILE A 352 41.79 -31.80 12.42
C ILE A 352 41.94 -30.68 11.39
N ILE A 353 42.97 -30.82 10.55
CA ILE A 353 43.22 -30.00 9.38
C ILE A 353 43.35 -30.93 8.18
N GLY A 354 42.56 -30.72 7.13
CA GLY A 354 42.69 -31.55 5.92
C GLY A 354 41.60 -31.35 4.88
N SER A 355 41.73 -32.11 3.79
CA SER A 355 40.73 -32.18 2.71
C SER A 355 39.58 -33.09 3.11
N PHE A 356 38.34 -32.59 3.01
CA PHE A 356 37.13 -33.37 3.26
C PHE A 356 36.33 -33.52 1.97
N ASN A 357 36.22 -34.75 1.47
CA ASN A 357 35.14 -35.09 0.54
C ASN A 357 33.92 -35.48 1.38
N THR A 358 32.82 -34.75 1.21
CA THR A 358 31.77 -34.51 2.21
C THR A 358 30.85 -35.70 2.52
N THR A 359 31.30 -36.94 2.34
CA THR A 359 30.42 -38.11 2.44
C THR A 359 31.08 -39.38 2.95
N ILE A 360 32.38 -39.39 3.27
CA ILE A 360 33.05 -40.59 3.80
C ILE A 360 33.75 -40.25 5.12
N ILE A 361 33.14 -40.73 6.20
CA ILE A 361 33.82 -41.00 7.47
C ILE A 361 34.89 -42.07 7.12
N GLY A 362 36.16 -41.67 7.05
CA GLY A 362 37.26 -42.60 6.76
C GLY A 362 38.42 -42.09 5.90
N GLY A 363 38.41 -40.83 5.43
CA GLY A 363 39.58 -40.22 4.80
C GLY A 363 40.65 -39.87 5.83
N THR A 364 41.92 -40.23 5.58
CA THR A 364 43.00 -39.92 6.52
C THR A 364 43.24 -38.41 6.56
N PRO A 365 43.15 -37.75 7.73
CA PRO A 365 43.38 -36.32 7.84
C PRO A 365 44.81 -35.96 7.45
N ALA A 366 44.98 -34.76 6.88
CA ALA A 366 46.32 -34.26 6.56
C ALA A 366 47.11 -34.04 7.86
N ILE A 367 46.49 -33.41 8.86
CA ILE A 367 47.04 -33.26 10.21
C ILE A 367 45.94 -33.55 11.24
N THR A 368 46.27 -34.37 12.24
CA THR A 368 45.50 -34.57 13.47
C THR A 368 46.30 -34.09 14.67
N ILE A 369 45.67 -33.33 15.56
CA ILE A 369 46.23 -32.98 16.87
C ILE A 369 45.31 -33.53 17.94
N LYS A 370 45.83 -34.47 18.74
CA LYS A 370 45.07 -35.05 19.86
C LYS A 370 44.88 -34.00 20.95
N HIS A 371 43.63 -33.79 21.35
CA HIS A 371 43.30 -32.88 22.47
C HIS A 371 44.01 -33.28 23.76
N TYR A 372 44.05 -34.58 24.06
CA TYR A 372 44.76 -35.11 25.22
C TYR A 372 46.09 -35.74 24.79
N GLY A 373 47.17 -35.36 25.50
CA GLY A 373 48.52 -35.87 25.24
C GLY A 373 49.28 -35.17 24.11
N GLY A 374 48.63 -34.31 23.32
CA GLY A 374 49.27 -33.41 22.35
C GLY A 374 49.98 -34.09 21.18
N GLY A 375 49.64 -35.35 20.88
CA GLY A 375 50.22 -36.07 19.76
C GLY A 375 49.77 -35.49 18.41
N VAL A 376 50.70 -35.38 17.47
CA VAL A 376 50.48 -34.90 16.10
C VAL A 376 50.60 -36.05 15.12
N GLY A 377 49.59 -36.26 14.29
CA GLY A 377 49.59 -37.22 13.20
C GLY A 377 49.60 -36.49 11.86
N ILE A 378 50.51 -36.84 10.96
CA ILE A 378 50.57 -36.30 9.58
C ILE A 378 50.29 -37.44 8.61
N GLY A 379 49.19 -37.32 7.86
CA GLY A 379 48.71 -38.40 6.99
C GLY A 379 48.27 -39.66 7.75
N THR A 380 48.10 -39.59 9.07
CA THR A 380 47.61 -40.67 9.95
C THR A 380 46.83 -40.08 11.12
N SER A 381 45.78 -40.78 11.57
CA SER A 381 45.10 -40.55 12.83
C SER A 381 45.54 -41.51 13.94
N ASP A 382 46.19 -42.63 13.58
CA ASP A 382 46.83 -43.53 14.52
C ASP A 382 48.22 -43.01 14.88
N ILE A 383 48.30 -42.38 16.05
CA ILE A 383 49.52 -41.78 16.60
C ILE A 383 50.19 -42.72 17.63
N GLY A 384 49.50 -43.79 18.05
CA GLY A 384 49.99 -44.65 19.15
C GLY A 384 50.39 -43.87 20.40
N ASN A 385 51.55 -44.22 20.96
CA ASN A 385 52.18 -43.55 22.11
C ASN A 385 53.22 -42.48 21.69
N TYR A 386 53.33 -42.17 20.40
CA TYR A 386 54.28 -41.20 19.89
C TYR A 386 53.75 -39.77 20.02
N LYS A 387 54.66 -38.79 20.08
CA LYS A 387 54.29 -37.36 19.99
C LYS A 387 54.12 -36.90 18.55
N LEU A 388 54.83 -37.51 17.61
CA LEU A 388 54.70 -37.27 16.18
C LEU A 388 54.66 -38.61 15.45
N ALA A 389 53.58 -38.85 14.70
CA ALA A 389 53.46 -40.00 13.79
C ALA A 389 53.26 -39.49 12.37
N VAL A 390 54.06 -39.99 11.43
CA VAL A 390 53.99 -39.57 10.02
C VAL A 390 53.81 -40.81 9.15
N ALA A 391 52.66 -40.94 8.49
CA ALA A 391 52.44 -41.97 7.49
C ALA A 391 52.95 -41.50 6.13
N GLY A 392 54.27 -41.54 5.96
CA GLY A 392 54.93 -41.09 4.74
C GLY A 392 56.43 -40.87 4.92
N LYS A 393 57.06 -40.31 3.90
CA LYS A 393 58.49 -39.94 3.96
C LYS A 393 58.65 -38.58 4.61
N ILE A 394 59.62 -38.46 5.50
CA ILE A 394 60.05 -37.19 6.07
C ILE A 394 61.27 -36.71 5.29
N ARG A 395 61.23 -35.49 4.77
CA ARG A 395 62.42 -34.80 4.24
C ARG A 395 62.85 -33.78 5.30
N ALA A 396 64.03 -33.99 5.86
CA ALA A 396 64.62 -33.09 6.85
C ALA A 396 66.03 -32.70 6.40
N THR A 397 66.44 -31.47 6.71
CA THR A 397 67.83 -31.03 6.53
C THR A 397 68.72 -31.63 7.62
N GLU A 398 68.20 -31.74 8.84
CA GLU A 398 68.89 -32.30 10.00
C GLU A 398 67.86 -32.95 10.94
N VAL A 399 68.26 -34.03 11.61
CA VAL A 399 67.51 -34.65 12.70
C VAL A 399 68.46 -34.88 13.86
N MET A 400 68.28 -34.14 14.95
CA MET A 400 68.98 -34.37 16.21
C MET A 400 68.22 -35.44 16.99
N VAL A 401 68.90 -36.54 17.34
CA VAL A 401 68.34 -37.60 18.18
C VAL A 401 69.07 -37.58 19.51
N GLU A 402 68.38 -37.16 20.57
CA GLU A 402 68.91 -37.25 21.93
C GLU A 402 68.86 -38.71 22.39
N HIS A 403 69.95 -39.18 23.00
CA HIS A 403 70.06 -40.53 23.53
C HIS A 403 70.10 -40.45 25.07
N GLU A 404 69.22 -41.19 25.74
CA GLU A 404 69.07 -41.11 27.21
C GLU A 404 70.18 -41.86 27.98
N ASP A 405 70.76 -42.91 27.38
CA ASP A 405 71.81 -43.73 27.99
C ASP A 405 73.20 -43.48 27.36
N LYS A 406 74.27 -43.79 28.10
CA LYS A 406 75.69 -43.58 27.71
C LYS A 406 75.94 -43.92 26.24
N TRP A 407 76.58 -42.99 25.53
CA TRP A 407 77.09 -43.20 24.18
C TRP A 407 78.02 -44.43 24.14
N TYR A 408 78.08 -45.15 23.01
CA TYR A 408 78.67 -46.49 22.90
C TYR A 408 80.23 -46.55 23.00
N ASP A 409 80.87 -45.60 23.67
CA ASP A 409 82.33 -45.39 23.79
C ASP A 409 83.03 -46.34 24.80
N TYR A 410 82.38 -47.43 25.18
CA TYR A 410 82.89 -48.36 26.20
C TYR A 410 83.63 -49.56 25.62
N VAL A 411 83.70 -49.69 24.29
CA VAL A 411 84.42 -50.80 23.63
C VAL A 411 85.93 -50.73 23.85
N PHE A 412 86.45 -49.55 24.17
CA PHE A 412 87.86 -49.32 24.47
C PHE A 412 88.21 -49.43 25.96
N ASP A 413 87.24 -49.72 26.83
CA ASP A 413 87.51 -49.90 28.26
C ASP A 413 88.36 -51.15 28.50
N ASP A 414 89.25 -51.11 29.50
CA ASP A 414 90.22 -52.19 29.80
C ASP A 414 89.55 -53.54 30.13
N ASP A 415 88.29 -53.51 30.59
CA ASP A 415 87.47 -54.67 30.93
C ASP A 415 86.52 -55.11 29.80
N TYR A 416 86.61 -54.51 28.61
CA TYR A 416 85.81 -54.92 27.46
C TYR A 416 86.22 -56.30 26.94
N ASN A 417 85.32 -57.27 27.06
CA ASN A 417 85.55 -58.63 26.58
C ASN A 417 85.26 -58.75 25.07
N LEU A 418 86.26 -58.47 24.24
CA LEU A 418 86.19 -58.68 22.80
C LEU A 418 86.10 -60.18 22.47
N SER A 419 85.06 -60.58 21.73
CA SER A 419 84.91 -61.98 21.29
C SER A 419 86.06 -62.41 20.39
N SER A 420 86.45 -63.69 20.36
CA SER A 420 87.47 -64.12 19.39
C SER A 420 86.93 -64.06 17.96
N VAL A 421 87.81 -63.86 16.96
CA VAL A 421 87.43 -63.88 15.53
C VAL A 421 86.71 -65.18 15.15
N LYS A 422 87.12 -66.30 15.75
CA LYS A 422 86.52 -67.62 15.52
C LYS A 422 85.11 -67.73 16.08
N ASP A 423 84.84 -67.16 17.25
CA ASP A 423 83.50 -67.14 17.85
C ASP A 423 82.56 -66.22 17.07
N LEU A 424 83.09 -65.09 16.61
CA LEU A 424 82.37 -64.17 15.73
C LEU A 424 81.99 -64.84 14.40
N GLU A 425 82.93 -65.56 13.77
CA GLU A 425 82.67 -66.33 12.54
C GLU A 425 81.57 -67.39 12.75
N ASN A 426 81.64 -68.13 13.85
CA ASN A 426 80.61 -69.12 14.21
C ASN A 426 79.23 -68.45 14.39
N TYR A 427 79.18 -67.29 15.04
CA TYR A 427 77.94 -66.53 15.23
C TYR A 427 77.36 -66.08 13.88
N ILE A 428 78.17 -65.49 13.00
CA ILE A 428 77.72 -65.02 11.69
C ILE A 428 77.24 -66.20 10.83
N ASN A 429 77.97 -67.33 10.84
CA ASN A 429 77.59 -68.52 10.09
C ASN A 429 76.24 -69.08 10.53
N LYS A 430 75.94 -69.01 11.83
CA LYS A 430 74.67 -69.47 12.43
C LYS A 430 73.53 -68.48 12.25
N ASN A 431 73.75 -67.19 12.56
CA ASN A 431 72.67 -66.20 12.69
C ASN A 431 72.51 -65.29 11.47
N LYS A 432 73.48 -65.28 10.54
CA LYS A 432 73.46 -64.47 9.30
C LYS A 432 73.40 -62.94 9.51
N HIS A 433 73.75 -62.46 10.70
CA HIS A 433 73.97 -61.05 11.01
C HIS A 433 75.05 -60.91 12.10
N LEU A 434 75.54 -59.69 12.32
CA LEU A 434 76.48 -59.39 13.40
C LEU A 434 75.78 -59.45 14.77
N PRO A 435 76.50 -59.79 15.87
CA PRO A 435 75.95 -59.66 17.22
C PRO A 435 75.38 -58.26 17.46
N ASP A 436 74.33 -58.12 18.25
CA ASP A 436 73.64 -56.85 18.58
C ASP A 436 72.96 -56.10 17.42
N VAL A 437 73.33 -56.37 16.16
CA VAL A 437 72.67 -55.79 14.99
C VAL A 437 71.37 -56.55 14.74
N PRO A 438 70.21 -55.87 14.68
CA PRO A 438 68.93 -56.54 14.50
C PRO A 438 68.86 -57.27 13.15
N SER A 439 68.12 -58.37 13.12
CA SER A 439 67.93 -59.16 11.91
C SER A 439 67.01 -58.44 10.91
N ALA A 440 67.08 -58.80 9.62
CA ALA A 440 66.18 -58.24 8.61
C ALA A 440 64.69 -58.49 8.91
N THR A 441 64.35 -59.62 9.55
CA THR A 441 63.00 -59.94 9.99
C THR A 441 62.53 -58.99 11.10
N GLU A 442 63.38 -58.76 12.10
CA GLU A 442 63.09 -57.87 13.23
C GLU A 442 62.89 -56.42 12.79
N VAL A 443 63.74 -55.93 11.88
CA VAL A 443 63.62 -54.59 11.28
C VAL A 443 62.32 -54.42 10.50
N LYS A 444 61.90 -55.47 9.77
CA LYS A 444 60.66 -55.43 8.99
C LYS A 444 59.41 -55.33 9.88
N GLU A 445 59.45 -55.98 11.05
CA GLU A 445 58.31 -56.01 11.97
C GLU A 445 58.24 -54.76 12.85
N ASN A 446 59.38 -54.28 13.37
CA ASN A 446 59.43 -53.25 14.42
C ASN A 446 60.03 -51.91 13.97
N GLY A 447 60.63 -51.84 12.77
CA GLY A 447 61.40 -50.69 12.31
C GLY A 447 62.79 -50.62 12.96
N ILE A 448 63.45 -49.46 12.82
CA ILE A 448 64.77 -49.19 13.41
C ILE A 448 64.69 -47.92 14.25
N ASN A 449 65.19 -47.98 15.49
CA ASN A 449 65.48 -46.79 16.27
C ASN A 449 66.78 -46.15 15.74
N LEU A 450 66.67 -44.97 15.15
CA LEU A 450 67.80 -44.29 14.49
C LEU A 450 68.97 -44.01 15.45
N GLY A 451 68.68 -43.57 16.67
CA GLY A 451 69.71 -43.28 17.68
C GLY A 451 70.44 -44.54 18.12
N GLN A 452 69.68 -45.57 18.50
CA GLN A 452 70.24 -46.85 18.93
C GLN A 452 71.05 -47.54 17.83
N MET A 453 70.58 -47.51 16.58
CA MET A 453 71.28 -48.12 15.45
C MET A 453 72.59 -47.40 15.13
N ASN A 454 72.61 -46.06 15.15
CA ASN A 454 73.86 -45.30 15.01
C ASN A 454 74.85 -45.66 16.12
N GLY A 455 74.37 -45.87 17.34
CA GLY A 455 75.17 -46.34 18.46
C GLY A 455 75.72 -47.77 18.29
N ILE A 456 74.89 -48.72 17.88
CA ILE A 456 75.34 -50.10 17.56
C ILE A 456 76.36 -50.09 16.42
N LEU A 457 76.13 -49.29 15.37
CA LEU A 457 77.09 -49.15 14.27
C LEU A 457 78.44 -48.61 14.76
N LEU A 458 78.43 -47.61 15.66
CA LEU A 458 79.65 -47.12 16.29
C LEU A 458 80.35 -48.23 17.09
N LYS A 459 79.64 -48.96 17.95
CA LYS A 459 80.17 -50.12 18.68
C LYS A 459 80.87 -51.11 17.75
N LYS A 460 80.26 -51.44 16.60
CA LYS A 460 80.83 -52.38 15.62
C LYS A 460 82.04 -51.84 14.88
N ILE A 461 82.08 -50.52 14.64
CA ILE A 461 83.28 -49.88 14.10
C ILE A 461 84.43 -49.95 15.11
N GLU A 462 84.16 -49.77 16.41
CA GLU A 462 85.17 -49.87 17.47
C GLU A 462 85.68 -51.30 17.66
N GLU A 463 84.79 -52.30 17.69
CA GLU A 463 85.17 -53.73 17.72
C GLU A 463 86.01 -54.11 16.50
N LEU A 464 85.59 -53.69 15.30
CA LEU A 464 86.36 -53.90 14.06
C LEU A 464 87.76 -53.26 14.16
N THR A 465 87.86 -52.09 14.78
CA THR A 465 89.14 -51.41 14.99
C THR A 465 90.07 -52.22 15.90
N LEU A 466 89.55 -52.84 16.97
CA LEU A 466 90.33 -53.72 17.83
C LEU A 466 90.81 -54.98 17.10
N TYR A 467 89.96 -55.65 16.33
CA TYR A 467 90.37 -56.80 15.51
C TYR A 467 91.44 -56.44 14.48
N MET A 468 91.34 -55.26 13.85
CA MET A 468 92.36 -54.78 12.91
C MET A 468 93.71 -54.55 13.61
N ILE A 469 93.71 -53.99 14.82
CA ILE A 469 94.92 -53.79 15.63
C ILE A 469 95.54 -55.15 16.00
N GLU A 470 94.73 -56.12 16.42
CA GLU A 470 95.17 -57.47 16.74
C GLU A 470 95.78 -58.18 15.52
N GLN A 471 95.09 -58.13 14.38
CA GLN A 471 95.56 -58.71 13.12
C GLN A 471 96.88 -58.07 12.65
N GLN A 472 97.04 -56.76 12.79
CA GLN A 472 98.28 -56.07 12.43
C GLN A 472 99.44 -56.50 13.33
N LYS A 473 99.21 -56.68 14.64
CA LYS A 473 100.23 -57.23 15.56
C LYS A 473 100.66 -58.63 15.13
N GLU A 474 99.73 -59.50 14.78
CA GLU A 474 100.02 -60.85 14.29
C GLU A 474 100.82 -60.82 12.98
N ILE A 475 100.47 -59.94 12.03
CA ILE A 475 101.23 -59.76 10.78
C ILE A 475 102.66 -59.29 11.05
N GLU A 476 102.87 -58.40 12.02
CA GLU A 476 104.21 -57.94 12.39
C GLU A 476 105.05 -59.04 13.05
N GLU A 477 104.44 -59.87 13.88
CA GLU A 477 105.09 -61.06 14.44
C GLU A 477 105.45 -62.07 13.34
N LEU A 478 104.52 -62.36 12.43
CA LEU A 478 104.78 -63.21 11.27
C LEU A 478 105.91 -62.66 10.39
N LYS A 479 105.95 -61.35 10.13
CA LYS A 479 107.06 -60.69 9.39
C LYS A 479 108.40 -60.82 10.12
N LYS A 480 108.41 -60.74 11.46
CA LYS A 480 109.64 -60.97 12.26
C LYS A 480 110.11 -62.43 12.20
N MET A 481 109.19 -63.39 12.10
CA MET A 481 109.51 -64.81 11.96
C MET A 481 109.98 -65.17 10.54
N VAL A 482 109.51 -64.48 9.52
CA VAL A 482 109.89 -64.69 8.10
C VAL A 482 111.22 -63.98 7.74
N ASN A 483 111.60 -62.91 8.44
CA ASN A 483 112.86 -62.18 8.24
C ASN A 483 114.02 -62.69 9.13
N ARG A 484 113.85 -63.84 9.77
CA ARG A 484 114.93 -64.64 10.38
C ARG A 484 115.18 -65.86 9.51
#